data_AF-A0A9D9LMB6-F1
#
_entry.id   AF-A0A9D9LMB6-F1
#
_cell.length_a   1.000
_cell.length_b   1.000
_cell.length_c   1.000
_cell.angle_alpha   90.00
_cell.angle_beta   90.00
_cell.angle_gamma   90.00
#
_symmetry.space_group_name_H-M   'P 1'
#
loop_
_entity.id
_entity.type
_entity.pdbx_description
1 polymer ?
#
loop_
_entity_poly.entity_id
_entity_poly.type
_entity_poly.pdbx_seq_one_letter_code
_entity_poly.pdbx_strand_id
1 'polypeptide(L)'
;MRTVIKYVKPYLFTALFALIIKAVSVFSELAIPKMLAIIIDENVPKGDMEAVLQNGALMLLFAVLTFLFNVIGNRASAHVTGWIARDLRSDLFKKTLYLEACDTDRIGLSSLTS
;
A
#
# COMPACT_ATOMS: atom_id res chain seq x y z
N MET A 1 -14.27 -11.73 -13.02
CA MET A 1 -13.04 -10.92 -12.76
C MET A 1 -12.52 -10.10 -13.94
N ARG A 2 -12.70 -10.50 -15.21
CA ARG A 2 -12.18 -9.74 -16.39
C ARG A 2 -12.68 -8.28 -16.51
N THR A 3 -13.89 -7.98 -16.05
CA THR A 3 -14.47 -6.62 -16.14
C THR A 3 -13.83 -5.64 -15.15
N VAL A 4 -13.52 -6.11 -13.93
CA VAL A 4 -12.89 -5.29 -12.87
C VAL A 4 -11.47 -4.91 -13.26
N ILE A 5 -10.73 -5.83 -13.89
CA ILE A 5 -9.36 -5.58 -14.39
C ILE A 5 -9.31 -4.43 -15.41
N LYS A 6 -10.41 -4.16 -16.13
CA LYS A 6 -10.51 -3.06 -17.09
C LYS A 6 -10.49 -1.68 -16.41
N TYR A 7 -11.06 -1.57 -15.20
CA TYR A 7 -11.03 -0.35 -14.38
C TYR A 7 -9.70 -0.16 -13.63
N VAL A 8 -8.97 -1.25 -13.36
CA VAL A 8 -7.64 -1.21 -12.75
C VAL A 8 -6.55 -0.81 -13.77
N LYS A 9 -6.78 -1.10 -15.06
CA LYS A 9 -5.85 -0.86 -16.18
C LYS A 9 -5.24 0.56 -16.26
N PRO A 10 -6.00 1.65 -16.09
CA PRO A 10 -5.40 2.99 -16.10
C PRO A 10 -4.53 3.29 -14.86
N TYR A 11 -4.77 2.64 -13.72
CA TYR A 11 -4.03 2.87 -12.47
C TYR A 11 -2.87 1.89 -12.25
N LEU A 12 -2.64 0.97 -13.19
CA LEU A 12 -1.59 -0.05 -13.12
C LEU A 12 -0.18 0.56 -13.07
N PHE A 13 0.05 1.69 -13.73
CA PHE A 13 1.34 2.41 -13.65
C PHE A 13 1.60 2.97 -12.25
N THR A 14 0.60 3.61 -11.65
CA THR A 14 0.70 4.14 -10.28
C THR A 14 0.82 3.02 -9.25
N ALA A 15 0.08 1.93 -9.44
CA ALA A 15 0.17 0.74 -8.59
C ALA A 15 1.54 0.05 -8.70
N LEU A 16 2.11 -0.05 -9.91
CA LEU A 16 3.44 -0.61 -10.12
C LEU A 16 4.51 0.26 -9.46
N PHE A 17 4.42 1.58 -9.58
CA PHE A 17 5.34 2.51 -8.92
C PHE A 17 5.24 2.41 -7.39
N ALA A 18 4.02 2.35 -6.85
CA ALA A 18 3.79 2.14 -5.43
C ALA A 18 4.34 0.79 -4.95
N LEU A 19 4.21 -0.27 -5.76
CA LEU A 19 4.76 -1.60 -5.46
C LEU A 19 6.29 -1.56 -5.40
N ILE A 20 6.96 -0.90 -6.34
CA ILE A 20 8.42 -0.75 -6.36
C ILE A 20 8.90 0.00 -5.11
N ILE A 21 8.25 1.12 -4.77
CA ILE A 21 8.56 1.88 -3.54
C ILE A 21 8.39 1.00 -2.31
N LYS A 22 7.29 0.24 -2.24
CA LYS A 22 7.02 -0.66 -1.12
C LYS A 22 8.07 -1.76 -1.01
N ALA A 23 8.51 -2.34 -2.13
CA ALA A 23 9.56 -3.34 -2.15
C ALA A 23 10.88 -2.79 -1.57
N VAL A 24 11.31 -1.61 -2.02
CA VAL A 24 12.52 -0.94 -1.50
C VAL A 24 12.39 -0.61 0.00
N SER A 25 11.19 -0.22 0.43
CA SER A 25 10.92 0.04 1.86
C SER A 25 11.14 -1.21 2.70
N VAL A 26 10.61 -2.36 2.26
CA VAL A 26 10.74 -3.63 2.99
C VAL A 26 12.20 -4.08 3.09
N PHE A 27 13.01 -3.89 2.03
CA PHE A 27 14.45 -4.17 2.11
C PHE A 27 15.16 -3.29 3.15
N SER A 28 14.76 -2.02 3.25
CA SER A 28 15.31 -1.10 4.25
C SER A 28 14.87 -1.46 5.67
N GLU A 29 13.62 -1.91 5.82
CA GLU A 29 13.06 -2.40 7.08
C GLU A 29 13.79 -3.65 7.57
N LEU A 30 14.22 -4.53 6.66
CA LEU A 30 15.05 -5.70 6.96
C LEU A 30 16.51 -5.35 7.27
N ALA A 31 17.02 -4.20 6.80
CA ALA A 31 18.37 -3.76 7.09
C ALA A 31 18.55 -3.31 8.56
N ILE A 32 17.49 -2.80 9.20
CA ILE A 32 17.48 -2.37 10.61
C ILE A 32 17.89 -3.50 11.57
N PRO A 33 17.25 -4.69 11.58
CA PRO A 33 17.65 -5.78 12.47
C PRO A 33 19.06 -6.32 12.16
N LYS A 34 19.49 -6.25 10.89
CA LYS A 34 20.87 -6.61 10.52
C LYS A 34 21.88 -5.63 11.12
N MET A 35 21.60 -4.33 11.07
CA MET A 35 22.43 -3.31 11.73
C MET A 35 22.43 -3.48 13.23
N LEU A 36 21.28 -3.78 13.83
CA LEU A 36 21.17 -4.06 15.26
C LEU A 36 22.05 -5.25 15.68
N ALA A 37 22.07 -6.33 14.89
CA ALA A 37 22.97 -7.46 15.12
C ALA A 37 24.44 -7.05 15.10
N ILE A 38 24.88 -6.25 14.13
CA ILE A 38 26.26 -5.74 14.07
C ILE A 38 26.60 -4.84 15.27
N ILE A 39 25.64 -4.03 15.73
CA ILE A 39 25.83 -3.22 16.95
C ILE A 39 26.05 -4.13 18.16
N ILE A 40 25.21 -5.15 18.35
CA ILE A 40 25.27 -6.04 19.52
C ILE A 40 26.47 -7.00 19.45
N ASP A 41 26.76 -7.59 18.30
CA ASP A 41 27.75 -8.67 18.16
C ASP A 41 29.18 -8.15 17.92
N GLU A 42 29.35 -6.98 17.31
CA GLU A 42 30.68 -6.45 16.98
C GLU A 42 31.07 -5.18 17.75
N ASN A 43 30.14 -4.23 17.92
CA ASN A 43 30.48 -2.91 18.49
C ASN A 43 30.41 -2.89 20.02
N VAL A 44 29.40 -3.54 20.61
CA VAL A 44 29.27 -3.66 22.07
C VAL A 44 30.45 -4.44 22.69
N PRO A 45 30.91 -5.59 22.15
CA PRO A 45 32.03 -6.34 22.74
C PRO A 45 33.37 -5.63 22.60
N LYS A 46 33.53 -4.76 21.60
CA LYS A 46 34.71 -3.89 21.43
C LYS A 46 34.73 -2.71 22.40
N GLY A 47 33.63 -2.43 23.10
CA GLY A 47 33.52 -1.31 24.04
C GLY A 47 33.48 0.07 23.37
N ASP A 48 33.28 0.12 22.05
CA ASP A 48 33.36 1.34 21.26
C ASP A 48 31.99 2.05 21.22
N MET A 49 31.69 2.79 22.28
CA MET A 49 30.41 3.51 22.45
C MET A 49 30.16 4.56 21.35
N GLU A 50 31.21 5.13 20.78
CA GLU A 50 31.08 6.13 19.72
C GLU A 50 30.54 5.49 18.43
N ALA A 51 31.07 4.32 18.07
CA ALA A 51 30.57 3.53 16.93
C ALA A 51 29.12 3.07 17.14
N VAL A 52 28.74 2.68 18.36
CA VAL A 52 27.35 2.33 18.69
C VAL A 52 26.40 3.52 18.50
N LEU A 53 26.80 4.71 18.97
CA LEU A 53 25.98 5.91 18.87
C LEU A 53 25.82 6.37 17.41
N GLN A 54 26.90 6.33 16.62
CA GLN A 54 26.86 6.67 15.19
C GLN A 54 25.98 5.70 14.39
N ASN A 55 26.14 4.40 14.61
CA ASN A 55 25.33 3.38 13.93
C ASN A 55 23.85 3.44 14.36
N GLY A 56 23.58 3.70 15.64
CA GLY A 56 22.23 3.90 16.16
C GLY A 56 21.53 5.13 15.56
N ALA A 57 22.26 6.24 15.41
CA ALA A 57 21.76 7.44 14.73
C ALA A 57 21.45 7.17 13.24
N LEU A 58 22.32 6.44 12.55
CA LEU A 58 22.11 6.02 11.16
C LEU A 58 20.85 5.13 11.04
N MET A 59 20.66 4.21 11.99
CA MET A 59 19.50 3.31 12.06
C MET A 59 18.19 4.09 12.26
N LEU A 60 18.19 5.13 13.10
CA LEU A 60 17.06 6.05 13.26
C LEU A 60 16.69 6.76 11.96
N LEU A 61 17.70 7.21 11.20
CA LEU A 61 17.51 7.88 9.92
C LEU A 61 16.83 6.93 8.90
N PHE A 62 17.29 5.68 8.82
CA PHE A 62 16.65 4.65 7.99
C PHE A 62 15.22 4.32 8.45
N ALA A 63 14.97 4.27 9.77
CA ALA A 63 13.63 4.01 10.31
C ALA A 63 12.64 5.12 9.91
N VAL A 64 13.03 6.39 10.04
CA VAL A 64 12.20 7.54 9.61
C VAL A 64 11.94 7.50 8.11
N LEU A 65 12.96 7.22 7.31
CA LEU A 65 12.82 7.13 5.86
C LEU A 65 11.87 5.99 5.44
N THR A 66 12.02 4.82 6.06
CA THR A 66 11.15 3.65 5.82
C THR A 66 9.71 3.95 6.21
N PHE A 67 9.50 4.62 7.35
CA PHE A 67 8.18 5.06 7.79
C PHE A 67 7.52 5.99 6.76
N LEU A 68 8.25 6.99 6.27
CA LEU A 68 7.75 7.92 5.26
C LEU A 68 7.36 7.20 3.96
N PHE A 69 8.21 6.33 3.44
CA PHE A 69 7.89 5.54 2.26
C PHE A 69 6.69 4.61 2.48
N ASN A 70 6.57 4.03 3.68
CA ASN A 70 5.44 3.18 4.01
C ASN A 70 4.13 4.00 3.98
N VAL A 71 4.10 5.17 4.63
CA VAL A 71 2.94 6.07 4.64
C VAL A 71 2.55 6.52 3.24
N ILE A 72 3.52 6.98 2.43
CA ILE A 72 3.27 7.43 1.05
C ILE A 72 2.71 6.29 0.21
N GLY A 73 3.33 5.11 0.27
CA GLY A 73 2.85 3.92 -0.45
C GLY A 73 1.44 3.51 -0.02
N ASN A 74 1.11 3.64 1.27
CA ASN A 74 -0.21 3.30 1.78
C ASN A 74 -1.28 4.31 1.33
N ARG A 75 -0.95 5.60 1.33
CA ARG A 75 -1.87 6.65 0.83
C ARG A 75 -2.08 6.53 -0.67
N ALA A 76 -1.04 6.24 -1.45
CA ALA A 76 -1.15 6.00 -2.88
C ALA A 76 -2.06 4.80 -3.17
N SER A 77 -1.88 3.69 -2.44
CA SER A 77 -2.74 2.52 -2.55
C SER A 77 -4.21 2.84 -2.22
N ALA A 78 -4.46 3.51 -1.09
CA ALA A 78 -5.81 3.92 -0.70
C ALA A 78 -6.49 4.85 -1.71
N HIS A 79 -5.74 5.79 -2.30
CA HIS A 79 -6.24 6.63 -3.37
C HIS A 79 -6.60 5.83 -4.62
N VAL A 80 -5.72 4.94 -5.08
CA VAL A 80 -5.98 4.08 -6.26
C VAL A 80 -7.24 3.23 -6.03
N THR A 81 -7.37 2.59 -4.86
CA THR A 81 -8.57 1.82 -4.50
C THR A 81 -9.82 2.69 -4.50
N GLY A 82 -9.74 3.91 -3.98
CA GLY A 82 -10.87 4.84 -3.94
C GLY A 82 -11.38 5.25 -5.32
N TRP A 83 -10.48 5.48 -6.29
CA TRP A 83 -10.86 5.83 -7.65
C TRP A 83 -11.50 4.64 -8.38
N ILE A 84 -10.92 3.45 -8.23
CA ILE A 84 -11.49 2.21 -8.79
C ILE A 84 -12.89 1.94 -8.21
N ALA A 85 -13.07 2.09 -6.89
CA ALA A 85 -14.36 1.88 -6.24
C ALA A 85 -15.41 2.91 -6.70
N ARG A 86 -15.01 4.16 -6.92
CA ARG A 86 -15.89 5.22 -7.44
C ARG A 86 -16.35 4.92 -8.86
N ASP A 87 -15.43 4.58 -9.76
CA ASP A 87 -15.77 4.26 -11.16
C ASP A 87 -16.67 3.04 -11.24
N LEU A 88 -16.35 1.99 -10.47
CA LEU A 88 -17.16 0.78 -10.38
C LEU A 88 -18.58 1.08 -9.86
N ARG A 89 -18.71 1.88 -8.79
CA ARG A 89 -20.02 2.24 -8.23
C ARG A 89 -20.84 3.08 -9.20
N SER A 90 -20.23 4.05 -9.88
CA SER A 90 -20.89 4.87 -10.89
C SER A 90 -21.45 4.01 -12.04
N ASP A 91 -20.66 3.08 -12.57
CA ASP A 91 -21.10 2.25 -13.68
C ASP A 91 -22.12 1.18 -13.28
N LEU A 92 -22.04 0.65 -12.05
CA LEU A 92 -23.11 -0.18 -11.48
C LEU A 92 -24.41 0.62 -11.31
N PHE A 93 -24.34 1.87 -10.87
CA PHE A 93 -25.52 2.73 -10.71
C PHE A 93 -26.17 3.06 -12.06
N LYS A 94 -25.36 3.33 -13.10
CA LYS A 94 -25.89 3.52 -14.47
C LYS A 94 -26.54 2.25 -15.01
N LYS A 95 -25.93 1.07 -14.78
CA LYS A 95 -26.48 -0.21 -15.24
C LYS A 95 -27.83 -0.52 -14.59
N THR A 96 -27.99 -0.17 -13.31
CA THR A 96 -29.23 -0.38 -12.55
C THR A 96 -30.33 0.62 -12.92
N LEU A 97 -29.97 1.85 -13.31
CA LEU A 97 -30.90 2.86 -13.85
C LEU A 97 -31.49 2.50 -15.24
N TYR A 98 -30.78 1.70 -16.04
CA TYR A 98 -31.23 1.26 -17.37
C TYR A 98 -31.88 -0.14 -17.37
N LEU A 99 -32.16 -0.71 -16.20
CA LEU A 99 -32.86 -1.99 -16.09
C LEU A 99 -34.36 -1.79 -16.32
N GLU A 100 -34.97 -2.62 -17.18
CA GLU A 100 -36.41 -2.66 -17.37
C GLU A 100 -37.10 -3.21 -16.10
N ALA A 101 -38.32 -2.74 -15.81
CA ALA A 101 -39.03 -3.00 -14.54
C ALA A 101 -39.19 -4.51 -14.20
N CYS A 102 -39.18 -5.39 -15.21
CA CYS A 102 -39.27 -6.84 -15.04
C CYS A 102 -37.98 -7.46 -14.46
N ASP A 103 -36.81 -6.91 -14.77
CA ASP A 103 -35.53 -7.39 -14.24
C ASP A 103 -35.26 -6.86 -12.82
N THR A 104 -35.79 -5.68 -12.46
CA THR A 104 -35.67 -5.12 -11.11
C THR A 104 -36.43 -5.97 -10.08
N ASP A 105 -37.56 -6.55 -10.47
CA ASP A 105 -38.41 -7.38 -9.61
C ASP A 105 -37.78 -8.76 -9.30
N ARG A 106 -36.95 -9.27 -10.22
CA ARG A 106 -36.25 -10.56 -10.07
C ARG A 106 -35.03 -10.49 -9.14
N ILE A 107 -34.41 -9.33 -9.00
CA ILE A 107 -33.20 -9.12 -8.17
C ILE A 107 -33.59 -8.62 -6.77
N GLY A 108 -34.77 -8.02 -6.63
CA GLY A 108 -35.28 -7.45 -5.40
C GLY A 108 -34.62 -6.10 -5.08
N LEU A 109 -35.43 -5.06 -4.93
CA LEU A 109 -35.01 -3.69 -4.61
C LEU A 109 -34.04 -3.59 -3.42
N SER A 110 -34.17 -4.49 -2.44
CA SER A 110 -33.33 -4.54 -1.23
C SER A 110 -31.87 -4.92 -1.51
N SER A 111 -31.61 -5.68 -2.57
CA SER A 111 -30.26 -6.12 -2.98
C SER A 111 -29.50 -5.04 -3.78
N LEU A 112 -30.22 -4.05 -4.32
CA LEU A 112 -29.66 -2.97 -5.14
C LEU A 112 -29.16 -1.78 -4.30
N THR A 113 -29.57 -1.69 -3.04
CA THR A 113 -29.28 -0.55 -2.15
C THR A 113 -28.29 -0.86 -1.01
N SER A 114 -27.90 -2.13 -0.82
CA SER A 114 -26.98 -2.60 0.23
C SER A 114 -25.61 -2.90 -0.36
#